data_AF-A0A2C9LWM4-F1
#
_entry.id   AF-A0A2C9LWM4-F1
#
_cell.length_a   1.000
_cell.length_b   1.000
_cell.length_c   1.000
_cell.angle_alpha   90.00
_cell.angle_beta   90.00
_cell.angle_gamma   90.00
#
_symmetry.space_group_name_H-M   'P 1'
#
loop_
_entity.id
_entity.type
_entity.pdbx_description
1 polymer ?
#
loop_
_entity_poly.entity_id
_entity_poly.type
_entity_poly.pdbx_seq_one_letter_code
_entity_poly.pdbx_strand_id
1 'polypeptide(L)'
;MNLVFVHELGHNLGSEHDPNTPECSATESRGGDFLMWDRAVSGKYPNNKKFSPCSLKLIGIAKRSFYCLTEFSTVNKFCGNGIVDEGEECDAGARQQEDPCCDDKCQLKPQAMCSETNRQCCVNCKMAPNTTVCSDSGTAECQKKSFCTGQSYECPQSEKMDDWTPCIADGFCYDGDCKGFCEMKSVQTKKDIQPCLCRDEINACKGCCFDNSDPKNPGDCQVHNNQTYKDGRQCYAGYCVVC
;
A
#
# COMPACT_ATOMS: atom_id res chain seq x y z
N MET A 1 1.90 -3.00 -1.25
CA MET A 1 2.27 -3.36 0.13
C MET A 1 1.54 -2.43 1.08
N ASN A 2 0.70 -2.96 1.96
CA ASN A 2 -0.07 -2.14 2.91
C ASN A 2 0.83 -1.77 4.09
N LEU A 3 1.32 -0.52 4.13
CA LEU A 3 2.29 -0.08 5.15
C LEU A 3 1.69 -0.07 6.55
N VAL A 4 0.40 0.23 6.68
CA VAL A 4 -0.31 0.19 7.96
C VAL A 4 -0.34 -1.23 8.51
N PHE A 5 -0.67 -2.22 7.68
CA PHE A 5 -0.64 -3.62 8.10
C PHE A 5 0.75 -4.05 8.59
N VAL A 6 1.83 -3.67 7.89
CA VAL A 6 3.18 -4.04 8.30
C VAL A 6 3.62 -3.28 9.56
N HIS A 7 3.17 -2.03 9.75
CA HIS A 7 3.36 -1.28 11.00
C HIS A 7 2.73 -1.99 12.20
N GLU A 8 1.45 -2.36 12.09
CA GLU A 8 0.74 -3.09 13.16
C GLU A 8 1.34 -4.49 13.39
N LEU A 9 1.79 -5.17 12.32
CA LEU A 9 2.54 -6.42 12.46
C LEU A 9 3.86 -6.21 13.19
N GLY A 10 4.55 -5.09 12.96
CA GLY A 10 5.75 -4.69 13.70
C GLY A 10 5.51 -4.59 15.21
N HIS A 11 4.37 -4.03 15.62
CA HIS A 11 3.94 -4.02 17.01
C HIS A 11 3.70 -5.42 17.57
N ASN A 12 3.00 -6.30 16.82
CA ASN A 12 2.83 -7.70 17.21
C ASN A 12 4.16 -8.47 17.33
N LEU A 13 5.17 -8.06 16.56
CA LEU A 13 6.53 -8.59 16.63
C LEU A 13 7.40 -7.94 17.73
N GLY A 14 6.82 -7.07 18.56
CA GLY A 14 7.47 -6.48 19.73
C GLY A 14 8.24 -5.18 19.48
N SER A 15 8.05 -4.54 18.33
CA SER A 15 8.58 -3.19 18.11
C SER A 15 7.67 -2.14 18.75
N GLU A 16 8.27 -1.13 19.38
CA GLU A 16 7.59 0.13 19.70
C GLU A 16 7.77 1.13 18.54
N HIS A 17 7.21 2.33 18.70
CA HIS A 17 7.47 3.42 17.77
C HIS A 17 8.94 3.86 17.81
N ASP A 18 9.46 4.22 16.64
CA ASP A 18 10.83 4.69 16.51
C ASP A 18 11.03 6.03 17.24
N PRO A 19 12.07 6.15 18.10
CA PRO A 19 12.36 7.40 18.77
C PRO A 19 12.92 8.42 17.77
N ASN A 20 12.67 9.71 18.04
CA ASN A 20 13.20 10.79 17.21
C ASN A 20 14.73 10.97 17.42
N THR A 21 15.50 10.08 16.81
CA THR A 21 16.96 10.02 16.90
C THR A 21 17.54 9.78 15.51
N PRO A 22 18.74 10.30 15.18
CA PRO A 22 19.33 10.14 13.86
C PRO A 22 19.55 8.69 13.39
N GLU A 23 19.54 7.73 14.33
CA GLU A 23 19.65 6.30 14.05
C GLU A 23 18.33 5.70 13.55
N CYS A 24 17.19 6.18 14.06
CA CYS A 24 15.89 5.54 13.91
C CYS A 24 14.80 6.44 13.32
N SER A 25 15.11 7.70 13.08
CA SER A 25 14.31 8.65 12.29
C SER A 25 15.21 9.32 11.24
N ALA A 26 14.61 9.68 10.11
CA ALA A 26 15.36 10.33 9.04
C ALA A 26 14.50 11.35 8.30
N THR A 27 15.14 12.45 7.94
CA THR A 27 14.53 13.46 7.07
C THR A 27 14.23 12.86 5.71
N GLU A 28 13.29 13.45 4.97
CA GLU A 28 12.96 13.04 3.60
C GLU A 28 14.20 12.98 2.69
N SER A 29 15.11 13.96 2.83
CA SER A 29 16.41 14.00 2.13
C SER A 29 17.34 12.83 2.45
N ARG A 30 17.14 12.17 3.59
CA ARG A 30 17.87 10.97 4.05
C ARG A 30 17.04 9.69 3.92
N GLY A 31 16.01 9.72 3.10
CA GLY A 31 15.16 8.58 2.79
C GLY A 31 13.92 8.44 3.66
N GLY A 32 13.53 9.50 4.39
CA GLY A 32 12.30 9.60 5.18
C GLY A 32 12.32 8.75 6.45
N ASP A 33 11.30 8.94 7.29
CA ASP A 33 11.17 8.15 8.52
C ASP A 33 10.90 6.67 8.22
N PHE A 34 11.25 5.80 9.17
CA PHE A 34 11.11 4.35 9.03
C PHE A 34 9.67 3.89 9.26
N LEU A 35 9.41 2.61 8.97
CA LEU A 35 8.07 2.02 9.03
C LEU A 35 7.38 2.17 10.40
N MET A 36 8.14 2.12 11.51
CA MET A 36 7.59 2.19 12.87
C MET A 36 7.58 3.62 13.42
N TRP A 37 7.65 4.64 12.57
CA TRP A 37 7.49 6.01 13.03
C TRP A 37 6.13 6.22 13.72
N ASP A 38 6.10 7.10 14.72
CA ASP A 38 4.90 7.43 15.49
C ASP A 38 3.79 8.12 14.66
N ARG A 39 4.12 8.51 13.42
CA ARG A 39 3.21 9.12 12.46
C ARG A 39 3.21 8.35 11.14
N ALA A 40 2.08 8.45 10.44
CA ALA A 40 1.89 7.81 9.14
C ALA A 40 2.99 8.21 8.14
N VAL A 41 3.59 7.20 7.51
CA VAL A 41 4.59 7.38 6.46
C VAL A 41 3.93 7.33 5.07
N SER A 42 4.44 8.12 4.13
CA SER A 42 3.87 8.22 2.78
C SER A 42 4.13 7.00 1.89
N GLY A 43 5.12 6.18 2.24
CA GLY A 43 5.57 5.06 1.39
C GLY A 43 6.43 5.46 0.20
N LYS A 44 6.63 6.76 -0.01
CA LYS A 44 7.41 7.34 -1.10
C LYS A 44 8.91 7.13 -0.89
N TYR A 45 9.36 7.24 0.36
CA TYR A 45 10.77 7.22 0.66
C TYR A 45 11.30 5.81 0.94
N PRO A 46 12.58 5.52 0.61
CA PRO A 46 13.16 4.19 0.77
C PRO A 46 13.04 3.59 2.18
N ASN A 47 13.08 4.42 3.23
CA ASN A 47 13.01 3.93 4.62
C ASN A 47 11.57 3.65 5.07
N ASN A 48 10.55 4.26 4.44
CA ASN A 48 9.14 4.01 4.79
C ASN A 48 8.75 2.51 4.62
N LYS A 49 9.54 1.76 3.84
CA LYS A 49 9.35 0.33 3.56
C LYS A 49 10.30 -0.56 4.38
N LYS A 50 10.98 0.00 5.38
CA LYS A 50 12.01 -0.67 6.17
C LYS A 50 11.77 -0.44 7.66
N PHE A 51 12.04 -1.46 8.46
CA PHE A 51 12.23 -1.29 9.90
C PHE A 51 13.52 -0.52 10.16
N SER A 52 13.52 0.36 11.16
CA SER A 52 14.73 1.06 11.61
C SER A 52 15.68 0.10 12.35
N PRO A 53 16.93 0.51 12.60
CA PRO A 53 17.83 -0.21 13.52
C PRO A 53 17.22 -0.44 14.91
N CYS A 54 16.49 0.55 15.47
CA CYS A 54 15.83 0.42 16.78
C CYS A 54 14.73 -0.66 16.74
N SER A 55 13.87 -0.58 15.73
CA SER A 55 12.78 -1.55 15.53
C SER A 55 13.32 -2.97 15.37
N LEU A 56 14.34 -3.17 14.53
CA LEU A 56 14.98 -4.47 14.30
C LEU A 56 15.60 -5.05 15.57
N LYS A 57 16.18 -4.20 16.42
CA LYS A 57 16.73 -4.62 17.71
C LYS A 57 15.64 -5.16 18.63
N LEU A 58 14.52 -4.44 18.76
CA LEU A 58 13.39 -4.86 19.60
C LEU A 58 12.73 -6.14 19.08
N ILE A 59 12.45 -6.21 17.78
CA ILE A 59 11.92 -7.42 17.12
C ILE A 59 12.86 -8.60 17.34
N GLY A 60 14.17 -8.40 17.22
CA GLY A 60 15.18 -9.44 17.44
C GLY A 60 15.20 -9.97 18.87
N ILE A 61 14.90 -9.13 19.86
CA ILE A 61 14.76 -9.54 21.28
C ILE A 61 13.46 -10.32 21.47
N ALA A 62 12.34 -9.75 21.01
CA ALA A 62 11.01 -10.36 21.12
C ALA A 62 10.91 -11.72 20.39
N LYS A 63 11.66 -11.89 19.29
CA LYS A 63 11.73 -13.15 18.54
C LYS A 63 12.04 -14.37 19.42
N ARG A 64 12.82 -14.18 20.48
CA ARG A 64 13.20 -15.24 21.43
C ARG A 64 12.05 -15.66 22.36
N SER A 65 11.00 -14.85 22.44
CA SER A 65 9.82 -15.07 23.28
C SER A 65 8.63 -15.66 22.52
N PHE A 66 8.68 -15.69 21.19
CA PHE A 66 7.60 -16.27 20.37
C PHE A 66 7.74 -17.80 20.28
N TYR A 67 7.01 -18.49 21.16
CA TYR A 67 6.97 -19.96 21.20
C TYR A 67 6.20 -20.58 20.02
N CYS A 68 5.40 -19.78 19.29
CA CYS A 68 4.59 -20.24 18.15
C CYS A 68 5.17 -19.86 16.78
N LEU A 69 6.27 -19.11 16.71
CA LEU A 69 6.95 -18.81 15.45
C LEU A 69 7.95 -19.91 15.12
N THR A 70 7.75 -20.55 13.98
CA THR A 70 8.67 -21.55 13.43
C THR A 70 9.53 -20.93 12.34
N GLU A 71 10.69 -21.53 12.05
CA GLU A 71 11.43 -21.13 10.85
C GLU A 71 10.57 -21.37 9.61
N PHE A 72 10.67 -20.45 8.64
CA PHE A 72 10.06 -20.59 7.33
C PHE A 72 10.73 -21.76 6.61
N SER A 73 10.30 -22.96 6.95
CA SER A 73 10.77 -24.21 6.37
C SER A 73 9.79 -24.62 5.29
N THR A 74 10.24 -25.48 4.39
CA THR A 74 9.43 -26.22 3.42
C THR A 74 8.25 -26.98 4.05
N VAL A 75 8.14 -27.02 5.39
CA VAL A 75 7.03 -27.58 6.16
C VAL A 75 5.74 -26.76 6.05
N ASN A 76 5.83 -25.48 5.64
CA ASN A 76 4.63 -24.69 5.32
C ASN A 76 4.10 -24.96 3.91
N LYS A 77 4.77 -25.79 3.11
CA LYS A 77 4.21 -26.31 1.86
C LYS A 77 3.33 -27.49 2.19
N PHE A 78 2.06 -27.21 2.42
CA PHE A 78 1.09 -28.23 2.73
C PHE A 78 -0.25 -27.81 2.17
N CYS A 79 -0.98 -28.83 1.73
CA CYS A 79 -2.31 -28.65 1.23
C CYS A 79 -3.25 -28.08 2.30
N GLY A 80 -3.86 -26.94 2.01
CA GLY A 80 -4.78 -26.22 2.88
C GLY A 80 -4.22 -24.90 3.43
N ASN A 81 -3.05 -24.45 2.96
CA ASN A 81 -2.46 -23.15 3.31
C ASN A 81 -2.98 -22.01 2.38
N GLY A 82 -3.67 -22.36 1.29
CA GLY A 82 -4.23 -21.44 0.30
C GLY A 82 -3.27 -20.97 -0.79
N ILE A 83 -2.06 -21.53 -0.84
CA ILE A 83 -0.99 -21.22 -1.78
C ILE A 83 -0.71 -22.48 -2.59
N VAL A 84 -0.78 -22.39 -3.92
CA VAL A 84 -0.48 -23.55 -4.77
C VAL A 84 1.02 -23.85 -4.72
N ASP A 85 1.37 -24.90 -3.99
CA ASP A 85 2.75 -25.37 -3.83
C ASP A 85 3.16 -26.39 -4.91
N GLU A 86 4.43 -26.78 -4.91
CA GLU A 86 4.95 -27.76 -5.86
C GLU A 86 4.28 -29.13 -5.67
N GLY A 87 3.61 -29.62 -6.73
CA GLY A 87 2.84 -30.87 -6.70
C GLY A 87 1.33 -30.68 -6.52
N GLU A 88 0.88 -29.45 -6.27
CA GLU A 88 -0.53 -29.09 -6.14
C GLU A 88 -1.05 -28.45 -7.43
N GLU A 89 -2.32 -28.70 -7.77
CA GLU A 89 -3.00 -28.04 -8.90
C GLU A 89 -3.85 -26.85 -8.44
N CYS A 90 -4.26 -26.87 -7.16
CA CYS A 90 -5.06 -25.84 -6.49
C CYS A 90 -4.88 -25.98 -4.97
N ASP A 91 -5.18 -24.91 -4.22
CA ASP A 91 -5.30 -24.96 -2.76
C ASP A 91 -6.37 -23.94 -2.32
N ALA A 92 -7.54 -24.41 -1.92
CA ALA A 92 -8.63 -23.55 -1.44
C ALA A 92 -8.52 -23.17 0.06
N GLY A 93 -7.41 -23.51 0.69
CA GLY A 93 -7.12 -23.21 2.09
C GLY A 93 -7.88 -24.11 3.07
N ALA A 94 -8.00 -23.65 4.31
CA ALA A 94 -8.58 -24.43 5.41
C ALA A 94 -10.04 -24.90 5.21
N ARG A 95 -10.78 -24.37 4.22
CA ARG A 95 -12.15 -24.75 3.88
C ARG A 95 -12.26 -25.49 2.55
N GLN A 96 -11.25 -26.28 2.22
CA GLN A 96 -11.14 -26.99 0.95
C GLN A 96 -12.34 -27.87 0.58
N GLN A 97 -13.03 -28.42 1.58
CA GLN A 97 -14.21 -29.26 1.37
C GLN A 97 -15.40 -28.49 0.78
N GLU A 98 -15.44 -27.16 0.95
CA GLU A 98 -16.49 -26.28 0.44
C GLU A 98 -16.21 -25.81 -0.99
N ASP A 99 -14.98 -25.93 -1.49
CA ASP A 99 -14.60 -25.46 -2.82
C ASP A 99 -15.14 -26.41 -3.92
N PRO A 100 -15.87 -25.92 -4.92
CA PRO A 100 -16.44 -26.78 -5.97
C PRO A 100 -15.40 -27.31 -6.96
N CYS A 101 -14.19 -26.75 -6.98
CA CYS A 101 -13.17 -26.97 -8.00
C CYS A 101 -11.93 -27.72 -7.49
N CYS A 102 -11.63 -27.60 -6.20
CA CYS A 102 -10.45 -28.17 -5.54
C CYS A 102 -10.87 -29.25 -4.53
N ASP A 103 -10.14 -30.36 -4.48
CA ASP A 103 -10.35 -31.42 -3.50
C ASP A 103 -9.45 -31.28 -2.26
N ASP A 104 -9.64 -32.13 -1.26
CA ASP A 104 -8.89 -32.16 0.01
C ASP A 104 -7.43 -32.62 -0.14
N LYS A 105 -6.99 -32.92 -1.35
CA LYS A 105 -5.62 -33.31 -1.71
C LYS A 105 -4.95 -32.27 -2.61
N CYS A 106 -5.54 -31.08 -2.74
CA CYS A 106 -5.01 -29.99 -3.57
C CYS A 106 -4.93 -30.35 -5.05
N GLN A 107 -5.86 -31.19 -5.51
CA GLN A 107 -6.02 -31.55 -6.92
C GLN A 107 -7.33 -30.97 -7.45
N LEU A 108 -7.37 -30.67 -8.75
CA LEU A 108 -8.60 -30.22 -9.39
C LEU A 108 -9.61 -31.38 -9.43
N LYS A 109 -10.84 -31.10 -9.04
CA LYS A 109 -11.96 -32.03 -9.14
C LYS A 109 -12.23 -32.38 -10.61
N PRO A 110 -12.87 -33.53 -10.90
CA PRO A 110 -13.21 -33.89 -12.27
C PRO A 110 -13.94 -32.76 -13.00
N GLN A 111 -13.47 -32.41 -14.21
CA GLN A 111 -13.98 -31.33 -15.07
C GLN A 111 -13.65 -29.90 -14.61
N ALA A 112 -13.00 -29.70 -13.47
CA ALA A 112 -12.41 -28.42 -13.10
C ALA A 112 -11.12 -28.17 -13.88
N MET A 113 -10.91 -26.93 -14.29
CA MET A 113 -9.69 -26.50 -14.99
C MET A 113 -8.91 -25.44 -14.21
N CYS A 114 -9.52 -24.89 -13.15
CA CYS A 114 -8.96 -23.90 -12.25
C CYS A 114 -9.78 -23.89 -10.95
N SER A 115 -9.26 -23.24 -9.90
CA SER A 115 -10.01 -22.86 -8.70
C SER A 115 -10.06 -21.34 -8.55
N GLU A 116 -11.20 -20.82 -8.12
CA GLU A 116 -11.45 -19.38 -7.92
C GLU A 116 -10.60 -18.79 -6.79
N THR A 117 -10.21 -19.59 -5.81
CA THR A 117 -9.37 -19.14 -4.68
C THR A 117 -7.94 -18.84 -5.10
N ASN A 118 -7.45 -19.49 -6.17
CA ASN A 118 -6.05 -19.38 -6.59
C ASN A 118 -5.88 -18.58 -7.89
N ARG A 119 -6.93 -18.44 -8.71
CA ARG A 119 -6.85 -17.79 -10.02
C ARG A 119 -7.95 -16.73 -10.16
N GLN A 120 -7.53 -15.48 -10.38
CA GLN A 120 -8.44 -14.33 -10.51
C GLN A 120 -9.39 -14.41 -11.71
N CYS A 121 -9.00 -15.14 -12.77
CA CYS A 121 -9.80 -15.36 -13.97
C CYS A 121 -10.37 -16.78 -14.06
N CYS A 122 -10.77 -17.34 -12.92
CA CYS A 122 -11.55 -18.56 -12.83
C CYS A 122 -12.98 -18.25 -12.40
N VAL A 123 -13.97 -18.81 -13.08
CA VAL A 123 -15.40 -18.73 -12.72
C VAL A 123 -16.03 -20.09 -12.96
N ASN A 124 -16.71 -20.63 -11.95
CA ASN A 124 -17.33 -21.96 -11.97
C ASN A 124 -16.34 -23.04 -12.45
N CYS A 125 -15.12 -23.04 -11.89
CA CYS A 125 -14.04 -23.98 -12.19
C CYS A 125 -13.53 -23.95 -13.64
N LYS A 126 -13.87 -22.91 -14.41
CA LYS A 126 -13.50 -22.75 -15.82
C LYS A 126 -12.97 -21.34 -16.07
N MET A 127 -12.37 -21.17 -17.24
CA MET A 127 -11.86 -19.90 -17.68
C MET A 127 -12.96 -18.84 -17.72
N ALA A 128 -12.71 -17.71 -17.06
CA ALA A 128 -13.62 -16.59 -17.06
C ALA A 128 -13.75 -15.97 -18.47
N PRO A 129 -14.95 -15.53 -18.88
CA PRO A 129 -15.12 -14.80 -20.13
C PRO A 129 -14.40 -13.45 -20.09
N ASN A 130 -14.16 -12.86 -21.26
CA ASN A 130 -13.43 -11.59 -21.36
C ASN A 130 -14.20 -10.36 -20.83
N THR A 131 -15.42 -10.57 -20.34
CA THR A 131 -16.25 -9.55 -19.70
C THR A 131 -16.11 -9.53 -18.17
N THR A 132 -15.42 -10.52 -17.59
CA THR A 132 -15.20 -10.61 -16.14
C THR A 132 -14.11 -9.64 -15.70
N VAL A 133 -14.44 -8.75 -14.75
CA VAL A 133 -13.47 -7.87 -14.08
C VAL A 133 -12.68 -8.69 -13.08
N CYS A 134 -11.35 -8.66 -13.18
CA CYS A 134 -10.44 -9.40 -12.29
C CYS A 134 -9.56 -8.49 -11.42
N SER A 135 -9.47 -7.20 -11.75
CA SER A 135 -8.81 -6.18 -10.92
C SER A 135 -9.57 -4.86 -11.01
N ASP A 136 -9.82 -4.24 -9.84
CA ASP A 136 -10.51 -2.96 -9.70
C ASP A 136 -9.92 -2.15 -8.53
N SER A 137 -8.64 -1.77 -8.65
CA SER A 137 -8.02 -0.82 -7.73
C SER A 137 -8.59 0.61 -7.86
N GLY A 138 -9.23 0.90 -9.00
CA GLY A 138 -9.93 2.14 -9.27
C GLY A 138 -9.04 3.39 -9.18
N THR A 139 -9.65 4.51 -8.80
CA THR A 139 -8.97 5.80 -8.72
C THR A 139 -7.99 5.89 -7.55
N ALA A 140 -8.06 5.01 -6.55
CA ALA A 140 -7.14 5.03 -5.41
C ALA A 140 -5.70 4.72 -5.81
N GLU A 141 -5.51 3.82 -6.77
CA GLU A 141 -4.19 3.43 -7.28
C GLU A 141 -3.94 3.92 -8.72
N CYS A 142 -4.82 4.77 -9.26
CA CYS A 142 -4.72 5.28 -10.63
C CYS A 142 -4.59 4.18 -11.71
N GLN A 143 -5.34 3.10 -11.52
CA GLN A 143 -5.36 1.93 -12.40
C GLN A 143 -6.77 1.70 -12.93
N LYS A 144 -6.88 1.52 -14.25
CA LYS A 144 -8.14 1.14 -14.90
C LYS A 144 -8.54 -0.28 -14.47
N LYS A 145 -9.83 -0.58 -14.60
CA LYS A 145 -10.32 -1.94 -14.42
C LYS A 145 -9.63 -2.86 -15.43
N SER A 146 -9.19 -4.02 -14.96
CA SER A 146 -8.67 -5.06 -15.82
C SER A 146 -9.68 -6.18 -15.97
N PHE A 147 -9.75 -6.72 -17.18
CA PHE A 147 -10.69 -7.77 -17.55
C PHE A 147 -9.91 -9.03 -17.90
N CYS A 148 -10.50 -10.18 -17.57
CA CYS A 148 -9.96 -11.45 -18.03
C CYS A 148 -9.85 -11.47 -19.55
N THR A 149 -8.89 -12.22 -20.09
CA THR A 149 -8.70 -12.30 -21.55
C THR A 149 -9.61 -13.35 -22.20
N GLY A 150 -10.18 -14.26 -21.40
CA GLY A 150 -10.83 -15.48 -21.90
C GLY A 150 -9.86 -16.50 -22.49
N GLN A 151 -8.54 -16.31 -22.26
CA GLN A 151 -7.48 -17.21 -22.73
C GLN A 151 -6.43 -17.52 -21.64
N SER A 152 -6.51 -16.85 -20.49
CA SER A 152 -5.59 -16.98 -19.37
C SER A 152 -6.37 -16.98 -18.05
N TYR A 153 -5.83 -17.68 -17.05
CA TYR A 153 -6.32 -17.67 -15.66
C TYR A 153 -5.71 -16.54 -14.82
N GLU A 154 -4.65 -15.91 -15.34
CA GLU A 154 -4.03 -14.72 -14.74
C GLU A 154 -4.79 -13.46 -15.17
N CYS A 155 -5.04 -12.56 -14.22
CA CYS A 155 -5.56 -11.24 -14.54
C CYS A 155 -4.46 -10.44 -15.25
N PRO A 156 -4.72 -9.87 -16.44
CA PRO A 156 -3.75 -9.01 -17.08
C PRO A 156 -3.50 -7.77 -16.22
N GLN A 157 -2.29 -7.20 -16.33
CA GLN A 157 -1.94 -6.00 -15.60
C GLN A 157 -2.88 -4.85 -15.97
N SER A 158 -3.42 -4.16 -14.96
CA SER A 158 -4.25 -2.98 -15.16
C SER A 158 -3.49 -1.88 -15.90
N GLU A 159 -4.13 -1.32 -16.92
CA GLU A 159 -3.63 -0.12 -17.57
C GLU A 159 -3.68 1.09 -16.63
N LYS A 160 -2.78 2.04 -16.84
CA LYS A 160 -2.77 3.31 -16.10
C LYS A 160 -4.04 4.10 -16.44
N MET A 161 -4.62 4.76 -15.43
CA MET A 161 -5.64 5.78 -15.68
C MET A 161 -5.04 6.96 -16.45
N ASP A 162 -5.90 7.68 -17.17
CA ASP A 162 -5.48 8.85 -17.93
C ASP A 162 -4.95 9.92 -16.96
N ASP A 163 -3.88 10.60 -17.34
CA ASP A 163 -3.34 11.71 -16.56
C ASP A 163 -4.43 12.73 -16.28
N TRP A 164 -4.37 13.38 -15.13
CA TRP A 164 -5.36 14.35 -14.64
C TRP A 164 -6.70 13.77 -14.18
N THR A 165 -6.85 12.44 -14.16
CA THR A 165 -8.00 11.81 -13.51
C THR A 165 -7.96 12.09 -11.99
N PRO A 166 -9.03 12.64 -11.36
CA PRO A 166 -9.05 12.84 -9.92
C PRO A 166 -8.90 11.53 -9.14
N CYS A 167 -8.08 11.53 -8.10
CA CYS A 167 -7.83 10.38 -7.23
C CYS A 167 -8.00 10.75 -5.73
N ILE A 168 -7.58 9.86 -4.84
CA ILE A 168 -7.72 10.05 -3.39
C ILE A 168 -7.04 11.34 -2.90
N ALA A 169 -7.54 11.87 -1.78
CA ALA A 169 -6.96 13.05 -1.09
C ALA A 169 -6.82 14.32 -1.96
N ASP A 170 -7.78 14.55 -2.87
CA ASP A 170 -7.81 15.67 -3.82
C ASP A 170 -6.59 15.69 -4.77
N GLY A 171 -6.00 14.50 -5.01
CA GLY A 171 -4.91 14.30 -5.94
C GLY A 171 -5.37 14.07 -7.37
N PHE A 172 -4.40 13.92 -8.26
CA PHE A 172 -4.63 13.54 -9.65
C PHE A 172 -3.68 12.42 -10.08
N CYS A 173 -4.17 11.54 -10.94
CA CYS A 173 -3.37 10.52 -11.58
C CYS A 173 -2.34 11.16 -12.52
N TYR A 174 -1.10 10.71 -12.42
CA TYR A 174 -0.05 11.05 -13.36
C TYR A 174 0.94 9.89 -13.48
N ASP A 175 1.11 9.37 -14.70
CA ASP A 175 1.95 8.21 -15.01
C ASP A 175 1.61 6.95 -14.18
N GLY A 176 0.34 6.77 -13.81
CA GLY A 176 -0.14 5.61 -13.07
C GLY A 176 -0.04 5.72 -11.55
N ASP A 177 0.44 6.86 -11.02
CA ASP A 177 0.43 7.14 -9.58
C ASP A 177 -0.59 8.23 -9.25
N CYS A 178 -1.26 8.10 -8.11
CA CYS A 178 -2.05 9.19 -7.53
C CYS A 178 -1.10 10.21 -6.90
N LYS A 179 -0.93 11.38 -7.53
CA LYS A 179 -0.07 12.46 -7.04
C LYS A 179 -0.89 13.50 -6.30
N GLY A 180 -0.40 13.91 -5.13
CA GLY A 180 -1.03 14.97 -4.36
C GLY A 180 -0.97 16.33 -5.07
N PHE A 181 -1.75 17.28 -4.58
CA PHE A 181 -1.85 18.63 -5.17
C PHE A 181 -0.48 19.32 -5.39
N CYS A 182 0.42 19.31 -4.40
CA CYS A 182 1.74 19.93 -4.53
C CYS A 182 2.63 19.20 -5.55
N GLU A 183 2.55 17.86 -5.60
CA GLU A 183 3.31 17.05 -6.55
C GLU A 183 2.84 17.29 -7.99
N MET A 184 1.53 17.46 -8.20
CA MET A 184 1.00 17.86 -9.51
C MET A 184 1.50 19.24 -9.93
N LYS A 185 1.63 20.19 -8.99
CA LYS A 185 2.27 21.48 -9.29
C LYS A 185 3.74 21.32 -9.67
N SER A 186 4.48 20.41 -9.04
CA SER A 186 5.85 20.09 -9.46
C SER A 186 5.90 19.62 -10.91
N VAL A 187 4.99 18.73 -11.31
CA VAL A 187 4.88 18.25 -12.70
C VAL A 187 4.58 19.41 -13.67
N GLN A 188 3.63 20.29 -13.34
CA GLN A 188 3.23 21.41 -14.20
C GLN A 188 4.32 22.47 -14.36
N THR A 189 4.97 22.82 -13.26
CA THR A 189 5.92 23.95 -13.20
C THR A 189 7.36 23.52 -13.45
N LYS A 190 7.64 22.21 -13.44
CA LYS A 190 9.00 21.63 -13.45
C LYS A 190 9.89 22.14 -12.32
N LYS A 191 9.27 22.45 -11.17
CA LYS A 191 9.92 22.86 -9.92
C LYS A 191 9.80 21.77 -8.87
N ASP A 192 10.65 21.81 -7.86
CA ASP A 192 10.53 20.92 -6.70
C ASP A 192 9.53 21.49 -5.69
N ILE A 193 8.23 21.35 -5.97
CA ILE A 193 7.17 21.81 -5.06
C ILE A 193 6.84 20.69 -4.06
N GLN A 194 7.02 20.97 -2.78
CA GLN A 194 6.82 20.01 -1.70
C GLN A 194 5.64 20.43 -0.81
N PRO A 195 4.88 19.46 -0.25
CA PRO A 195 3.80 19.75 0.69
C PRO A 195 4.35 20.28 2.02
N CYS A 196 3.59 21.15 2.67
CA CYS A 196 3.90 21.64 4.01
C CYS A 196 2.61 21.92 4.80
N LEU A 197 2.72 22.00 6.13
CA LEU A 197 1.59 22.39 6.98
C LEU A 197 1.45 23.91 6.98
N CYS A 198 0.25 24.41 6.71
CA CYS A 198 -0.08 25.82 6.87
C CYS A 198 0.05 26.21 8.34
N ARG A 199 0.78 27.30 8.63
CA ARG A 199 1.13 27.68 10.01
C ARG A 199 0.11 28.58 10.71
N ASP A 200 -0.86 29.10 9.96
CA ASP A 200 -1.88 29.99 10.51
C ASP A 200 -3.19 29.23 10.81
N GLU A 201 -3.93 29.69 11.81
CA GLU A 201 -5.16 29.02 12.28
C GLU A 201 -6.22 28.89 11.19
N ILE A 202 -6.34 29.93 10.35
CA ILE A 202 -7.40 30.04 9.35
C ILE A 202 -7.17 29.06 8.19
N ASN A 203 -5.91 28.82 7.83
CA ASN A 203 -5.53 27.94 6.73
C ASN A 203 -4.98 26.59 7.19
N ALA A 204 -4.96 26.30 8.49
CA ALA A 204 -4.43 25.06 9.08
C ALA A 204 -4.88 23.78 8.34
N CYS A 205 -6.13 23.79 7.86
CA CYS A 205 -6.76 22.69 7.16
C CYS A 205 -6.76 22.81 5.64
N LYS A 206 -5.91 23.67 5.07
CA LYS A 206 -5.77 23.83 3.61
C LYS A 206 -4.50 23.17 3.09
N GLY A 207 -4.44 23.03 1.77
CA GLY A 207 -3.23 22.54 1.09
C GLY A 207 -2.19 23.63 0.92
N CYS A 208 -1.12 23.57 1.71
CA CYS A 208 0.06 24.40 1.55
C CYS A 208 1.20 23.66 0.85
N CYS A 209 1.95 24.40 0.04
CA CYS A 209 3.17 23.92 -0.60
C CYS A 209 4.29 24.96 -0.44
N PHE A 210 5.53 24.54 -0.63
CA PHE A 210 6.68 25.43 -0.77
C PHE A 210 7.56 25.00 -1.94
N ASP A 211 8.33 25.94 -2.49
CA ASP A 211 9.29 25.69 -3.57
C ASP A 211 10.65 25.33 -2.98
N ASN A 212 11.09 24.09 -3.18
CA ASN A 212 12.36 23.55 -2.72
C ASN A 212 13.40 23.44 -3.86
N SER A 213 13.18 24.12 -4.99
CA SER A 213 14.10 24.06 -6.14
C SER A 213 15.52 24.57 -5.81
N ASP A 214 15.67 25.44 -4.80
CA ASP A 214 16.95 25.75 -4.13
C ASP A 214 16.91 25.27 -2.67
N PRO A 215 17.43 24.07 -2.35
CA PRO A 215 17.42 23.54 -0.99
C PRO A 215 18.17 24.39 0.04
N LYS A 216 19.05 25.32 -0.39
CA LYS A 216 19.74 26.24 0.51
C LYS A 216 18.88 27.43 0.91
N ASN A 217 17.91 27.79 0.06
CA ASN A 217 16.98 28.89 0.26
C ASN A 217 15.57 28.43 -0.15
N PRO A 218 14.95 27.50 0.60
CA PRO A 218 13.60 27.06 0.30
C PRO A 218 12.62 28.23 0.39
N GLY A 219 11.65 28.27 -0.51
CA GLY A 219 10.57 29.25 -0.48
C GLY A 219 9.67 29.09 0.74
N ASP A 220 8.83 30.10 0.98
CA ASP A 220 7.88 30.05 2.08
C ASP A 220 6.77 29.02 1.84
N CYS A 221 6.29 28.42 2.92
CA CYS A 221 5.09 27.57 2.90
C CYS A 221 3.85 28.44 2.71
N GLN A 222 3.22 28.34 1.54
CA GLN A 222 2.07 29.17 1.16
C GLN A 222 0.84 28.34 0.82
N VAL A 223 -0.33 28.91 1.09
CA VAL A 223 -1.61 28.32 0.69
C VAL A 223 -1.69 28.30 -0.82
N HIS A 224 -1.83 27.11 -1.38
CA HIS A 224 -1.92 26.95 -2.82
C HIS A 224 -3.22 26.27 -3.26
N ASN A 225 -3.90 25.56 -2.35
CA ASN A 225 -5.26 25.07 -2.54
C ASN A 225 -6.19 25.73 -1.52
N ASN A 226 -7.23 26.42 -2.00
CA ASN A 226 -8.24 27.06 -1.14
C ASN A 226 -9.28 26.08 -0.58
N GLN A 227 -9.27 24.82 -1.04
CA GLN A 227 -10.13 23.77 -0.52
C GLN A 227 -9.68 23.39 0.89
N THR A 228 -10.63 23.43 1.83
CA THR A 228 -10.45 22.91 3.17
C THR A 228 -10.50 21.38 3.11
N TYR A 229 -9.48 20.73 3.66
CA TYR A 229 -9.41 19.29 3.79
C TYR A 229 -10.49 18.74 4.73
N LYS A 230 -10.87 17.50 4.46
CA LYS A 230 -11.86 16.75 5.26
C LYS A 230 -11.33 16.41 6.66
N ASP A 231 -12.26 16.04 7.53
CA ASP A 231 -12.00 15.61 8.91
C ASP A 231 -10.95 14.52 9.01
N GLY A 232 -10.14 14.60 10.06
CA GLY A 232 -9.09 13.63 10.37
C GLY A 232 -7.78 13.85 9.62
N ARG A 233 -7.68 14.83 8.70
CA ARG A 233 -6.39 15.19 8.10
C ARG A 233 -5.55 15.99 9.08
N GLN A 234 -4.26 15.66 9.18
CA GLN A 234 -3.35 16.36 10.09
C GLN A 234 -3.17 17.83 9.68
N CYS A 235 -3.19 18.72 10.68
CA CYS A 235 -2.90 20.15 10.56
C CYS A 235 -1.84 20.56 11.60
N TYR A 236 -1.42 21.83 11.61
CA TYR A 236 -0.36 22.30 12.52
C TYR A 236 -0.73 22.16 14.02
N ALA A 237 -2.02 22.13 14.35
CA ALA A 237 -2.56 22.08 15.72
C ALA A 237 -3.25 20.74 16.06
N GLY A 238 -3.01 19.68 15.29
CA GLY A 238 -3.62 18.37 15.51
C GLY A 238 -4.27 17.83 14.24
N TYR A 239 -5.59 17.69 14.24
CA TYR A 239 -6.35 17.19 13.10
C TYR A 239 -7.47 18.15 12.75
N CYS A 240 -7.77 18.24 11.46
CA CYS A 240 -8.93 18.95 10.97
C CYS A 240 -10.20 18.31 11.53
N VAL A 241 -11.01 19.15 12.15
CA VAL A 241 -12.35 18.84 12.62
C VAL A 241 -13.26 19.93 12.09
N VAL A 242 -14.31 19.56 11.36
CA VAL A 242 -15.40 20.44 11.01
C VAL A 242 -16.23 20.68 12.27
N CYS A 243 -16.39 21.94 12.67
CA CYS A 243 -17.44 22.36 13.59
C CYS A 243 -18.77 22.49 12.86
#